data_AF-A0A2S7PEW8-F1
#
_entry.id   AF-A0A2S7PEW8-F1
#
_cell.length_a   1.000
_cell.length_b   1.000
_cell.length_c   1.000
_cell.angle_alpha   90.00
_cell.angle_beta   90.00
_cell.angle_gamma   90.00
#
_symmetry.space_group_name_H-M   'P 1'
#
loop_
_entity.id
_entity.type
_entity.pdbx_description
1 polymer ?
#
loop_
_entity_poly.entity_id
_entity_poly.type
_entity_poly.pdbx_seq_one_letter_code
_entity_poly.pdbx_strand_id
1 'polypeptide(L)' 'MIDWVEGGSNPARLNATVTEGPYSGEIQKLCSWPLRPLWTSEESFECVYDQASIDTWTYTFDAYGEVVY' A
#
# COMPACT_ATOMS: atom_id res chain seq x y z
N MET A 1 1.66 -9.44 -11.95
CA MET A 1 0.83 -8.79 -12.98
C MET A 1 0.29 -9.82 -13.97
N ILE A 2 1.16 -10.62 -14.59
CA ILE A 2 0.77 -11.71 -15.49
C ILE A 2 -0.27 -12.62 -14.82
N ASP A 3 0.02 -13.17 -13.63
CA ASP A 3 -0.96 -14.01 -12.90
C ASP A 3 -2.26 -13.32 -12.50
N TRP A 4 -2.25 -11.99 -12.38
CA TRP A 4 -3.48 -11.23 -12.13
C TRP A 4 -4.32 -11.13 -13.41
N VAL A 5 -3.69 -10.83 -14.54
CA VAL A 5 -4.37 -10.64 -15.84
C VAL A 5 -4.81 -11.99 -16.45
N GLU A 6 -3.96 -13.01 -16.37
CA GLU A 6 -4.17 -14.30 -17.04
C GLU A 6 -4.73 -15.37 -16.09
N GLY A 7 -4.39 -15.30 -14.81
CA GLY A 7 -4.83 -16.24 -13.78
C GLY A 7 -5.99 -15.75 -12.92
N GLY A 8 -6.41 -14.49 -13.05
CA GLY A 8 -7.47 -13.87 -12.24
C GLY A 8 -7.11 -13.71 -10.75
N SER A 9 -5.85 -13.93 -10.37
CA SER A 9 -5.42 -13.88 -8.97
C SER A 9 -4.95 -12.47 -8.60
N ASN A 10 -5.85 -11.68 -8.00
CA ASN A 10 -5.47 -10.37 -7.44
C ASN A 10 -4.56 -10.58 -6.21
N PRO A 11 -3.30 -10.10 -6.24
CA PRO A 11 -2.40 -10.28 -5.10
C PRO A 11 -2.88 -9.45 -3.91
N ALA A 12 -3.05 -10.11 -2.76
CA ALA A 12 -3.33 -9.40 -1.51
C ALA A 12 -2.16 -8.50 -1.06
N ARG A 13 -0.92 -8.84 -1.44
CA ARG A 13 0.32 -8.09 -1.17
C ARG A 13 1.33 -8.30 -2.30
N LEU A 14 2.25 -7.34 -2.48
CA LEU A 14 3.34 -7.43 -3.46
C LEU A 14 4.69 -7.56 -2.75
N ASN A 15 5.55 -8.47 -3.18
CA ASN A 15 6.92 -8.57 -2.67
C ASN A 15 7.79 -7.44 -3.25
N ALA A 16 8.50 -6.71 -2.40
CA ALA A 16 9.45 -5.67 -2.77
C ALA A 16 10.79 -5.93 -2.10
N THR A 17 11.87 -5.94 -2.88
CA THR A 17 13.23 -6.13 -2.34
C THR A 17 13.84 -4.78 -1.99
N VAL A 18 14.38 -4.66 -0.79
CA VAL A 18 15.13 -3.47 -0.37
C VAL A 18 16.48 -3.48 -1.09
N THR A 19 16.74 -2.46 -1.90
CA THR A 19 17.97 -2.42 -2.72
C THR A 19 19.19 -1.90 -1.94
N GLU A 20 18.99 -1.01 -0.96
CA GLU A 20 20.07 -0.30 -0.28
C GLU A 20 19.77 -0.10 1.22
N GLY A 21 20.81 0.12 2.03
CA GLY A 21 20.71 0.36 3.46
C GLY A 21 20.88 -0.88 4.35
N PRO A 22 20.63 -0.77 5.67
CA PRO A 22 20.86 -1.85 6.63
C PRO A 22 20.06 -3.13 6.37
N TYR A 23 18.93 -3.00 5.67
CA TYR A 23 18.01 -4.08 5.34
C TYR A 23 18.13 -4.50 3.86
N SER A 24 19.22 -4.14 3.17
CA SER A 24 19.42 -4.49 1.76
C SER A 24 19.35 -6.00 1.55
N GLY A 25 18.62 -6.43 0.53
CA GLY A 25 18.35 -7.83 0.21
C GLY A 25 17.10 -8.41 0.89
N GLU A 26 16.51 -7.72 1.87
CA GLU A 26 15.27 -8.18 2.49
C GLU A 26 14.07 -8.01 1.56
N ILE A 27 13.13 -8.97 1.64
CA ILE A 27 11.84 -8.89 0.96
C ILE A 27 10.81 -8.32 1.93
N GLN A 28 10.41 -7.09 1.69
CA GLN A 28 9.31 -6.44 2.40
C GLN A 28 8.04 -6.50 1.55
N LYS A 29 6.91 -6.82 2.18
CA LYS A 29 5.62 -6.92 1.47
C LYS A 29 4.91 -5.57 1.46
N LEU A 30 4.32 -5.20 0.34
CA LEU A 30 3.52 -3.99 0.18
C LEU A 30 2.03 -4.31 0.29
N CYS A 31 1.29 -3.42 0.97
CA CYS A 31 -0.17 -3.44 0.96
C CYS A 31 -0.72 -2.77 -0.29
N SER A 32 -1.85 -3.27 -0.79
CA SER A 32 -2.61 -2.59 -1.83
C SER A 32 -3.27 -1.33 -1.27
N TRP A 33 -3.13 -0.20 -1.96
CA TRP A 33 -3.89 1.02 -1.62
C TRP A 33 -5.39 0.71 -1.61
N PRO A 34 -6.20 1.27 -0.69
CA PRO A 34 -5.87 2.28 0.34
C PRO A 34 -5.36 1.71 1.68
N LEU A 35 -5.02 0.42 1.74
CA LEU A 35 -4.61 -0.20 3.00
C LEU A 35 -3.17 0.19 3.37
N ARG A 36 -2.93 0.47 4.65
CA ARG A 36 -1.59 0.71 5.20
C ARG A 36 -1.10 -0.47 6.03
N PRO A 37 0.22 -0.70 6.13
CA PRO A 37 0.76 -1.68 7.06
C PRO A 37 0.58 -1.19 8.51
N LEU A 38 0.06 -2.06 9.37
CA LEU A 38 0.02 -1.90 10.81
C LEU A 38 0.79 -3.04 11.45
N TRP A 39 1.94 -2.73 12.05
CA TRP A 39 2.79 -3.72 12.72
C TRP A 39 2.13 -4.22 14.00
N THR A 40 1.96 -5.54 14.07
CA THR A 40 1.38 -6.26 15.20
C THR A 40 2.45 -6.95 16.05
N SER A 41 3.64 -7.16 15.47
CA SER A 41 4.85 -7.62 16.15
C SER A 41 6.09 -7.13 15.40
N GLU A 42 7.28 -7.50 15.87
CA GLU A 42 8.55 -7.17 15.19
C GLU A 42 8.67 -7.75 13.78
N GLU A 43 8.00 -8.88 13.51
CA GLU A 43 8.12 -9.61 12.23
C GLU A 43 6.82 -9.63 11.42
N SER A 44 5.71 -9.10 11.96
CA SER A 44 4.40 -9.21 11.32
C SER A 44 3.63 -7.91 11.29
N PHE A 45 2.92 -7.70 10.19
CA PHE A 45 1.99 -6.59 10.03
C PHE A 45 0.73 -7.01 9.27
N GLU A 46 -0.36 -6.32 9.56
CA GLU A 46 -1.64 -6.43 8.88
C GLU A 46 -1.85 -5.25 7.92
N CYS A 47 -2.54 -5.48 6.81
CA CYS A 47 -2.96 -4.39 5.91
C CYS A 47 -4.34 -3.92 6.35
N VAL A 48 -4.42 -2.72 6.91
CA VAL A 48 -5.64 -2.19 7.51
C VAL A 48 -6.12 -0.94 6.78
N TYR A 49 -7.44 -0.79 6.71
CA TYR A 49 -8.05 0.46 6.27
C TYR A 49 -8.09 1.42 7.45
N ASP A 50 -7.45 2.58 7.33
CA ASP A 50 -7.38 3.59 8.37
C ASP A 50 -7.83 4.93 7.81
N GLN A 51 -9.04 5.36 8.19
CA GLN A 51 -9.64 6.57 7.66
C GLN A 51 -8.80 7.81 7.94
N ALA A 52 -8.22 7.93 9.13
CA ALA A 52 -7.39 9.08 9.48
C ALA A 52 -6.15 9.16 8.58
N SER A 53 -5.55 8.01 8.23
CA SER A 53 -4.47 7.98 7.25
C SER A 53 -4.95 8.43 5.88
N ILE A 54 -6.11 7.96 5.40
CA ILE A 54 -6.63 8.35 4.08
C ILE A 54 -6.94 9.83 4.00
N ASP A 55 -7.56 10.41 5.02
CA ASP A 55 -7.90 11.83 5.07
C ASP A 55 -6.67 12.74 4.95
N THR A 56 -5.47 12.26 5.32
CA THR A 56 -4.22 13.03 5.14
C THR A 56 -3.70 13.01 3.70
N TRP A 57 -4.10 12.03 2.88
CA TRP A 57 -3.71 11.90 1.47
C TRP A 57 -4.81 12.36 0.51
N THR A 58 -6.07 12.33 0.96
CA THR A 58 -7.24 12.73 0.17
C THR A 58 -7.85 13.99 0.76
N TYR A 59 -7.68 15.12 0.10
CA TYR A 59 -8.32 16.39 0.46
C TYR A 59 -9.40 16.75 -0.56
N THR A 60 -10.43 17.46 -0.11
CA THR A 60 -11.42 18.08 -1.01
C THR A 60 -10.99 19.51 -1.27
N PHE A 61 -10.70 19.85 -2.53
CA PHE A 61 -10.50 21.24 -2.93
C PHE A 61 -11.86 21.88 -3.27
N ASP A 62 -12.47 22.54 -2.29
CA ASP A 62 -13.77 23.20 -2.44
C ASP A 62 -13.70 24.54 -3.20
N ALA A 63 -12.49 25.10 -3.36
CA ALA A 63 -12.26 26.40 -3.99
C ALA A 63 -12.28 26.38 -5.53
N TYR A 64 -12.22 25.21 -6.17
CA TYR A 64 -12.24 25.08 -7.62
C TYR A 64 -13.37 24.13 -8.03
N GLY A 65 -14.26 24.56 -8.93
CA GLY A 65 -15.38 23.75 -9.43
C GLY A 65 -14.99 22.55 -10.30
N GLU A 66 -13.72 22.16 -10.29
CA GLU A 66 -13.15 21.08 -11.11
C GLU A 66 -12.50 20.04 -10.18
N VAL A 67 -12.88 18.78 -10.37
CA VAL A 67 -12.36 17.65 -9.59
C VAL A 67 -11.02 17.23 -10.19
N VAL A 68 -9.94 17.28 -9.40
CA VAL A 68 -8.63 16.78 -9.82
C VAL A 68 -8.54 15.30 -9.41
N TYR A 69 -8.46 14.41 -10.42
CA TYR A 69 -8.26 12.96 -10.26
C TYR A 69 -6.81 12.57 -10.53
#